data_AF-A0AAV4WIH4-F1
#
_entry.id   AF-A0AAV4WIH4-F1
#
_cell.length_a   1.000
_cell.length_b   1.000
_cell.length_c   1.000
_cell.angle_alpha   90.00
_cell.angle_beta   90.00
_cell.angle_gamma   90.00
#
_symmetry.space_group_name_H-M   'P 1'
#
loop_
_entity.id
_entity.type
_entity.pdbx_description
1 polymer ?
#
loop_
_entity_poly.entity_id
_entity_poly.type
_entity_poly.pdbx_seq_one_letter_code
_entity_poly.pdbx_strand_id
1 'polypeptide(L)'
;MLPKVLNLEKRYSRKVFVGGLPPDIDEEEITASFRRFGPLVVDWPHKAESKSYFPPKGYAFLLFQDESSVQALIDACIQEDEKLYLCVSSPTIKDKPVQIRPWRLSDADFVLDASMPLDPRKTVFVGGVPRPLKAVELAMIMDRLYGGVCYAGIDTDQS
;
A
#
# COMPACT_ATOMS: atom_id res chain seq x y z
N MET A 1 -31.80 11.25 -19.20
CA MET A 1 -31.11 10.56 -18.09
C MET A 1 -29.78 10.07 -18.61
N LEU A 2 -28.67 10.70 -18.22
CA LEU A 2 -27.34 10.19 -18.55
C LEU A 2 -27.06 8.98 -17.64
N PRO A 3 -26.52 7.86 -18.16
CA PRO A 3 -26.16 6.74 -17.32
C PRO A 3 -25.14 7.25 -16.30
N LYS A 4 -25.37 6.91 -15.03
CA LYS A 4 -24.35 7.06 -13.99
C LYS A 4 -23.11 6.38 -14.54
N VAL A 5 -22.10 7.16 -14.92
CA VAL A 5 -20.73 6.67 -15.02
C VAL A 5 -20.52 6.04 -13.66
N LEU A 6 -20.59 4.71 -13.58
CA LEU A 6 -20.22 3.98 -12.39
C LEU A 6 -18.78 4.42 -12.20
N ASN A 7 -18.63 5.31 -11.24
CA ASN A 7 -17.38 5.87 -10.85
C ASN A 7 -16.55 4.62 -10.53
N LEU A 8 -15.62 4.26 -11.42
CA LEU A 8 -14.74 3.11 -11.29
C LEU A 8 -13.68 3.53 -10.25
N GLU A 9 -14.20 3.95 -9.10
CA GLU A 9 -13.57 4.78 -8.09
C GLU A 9 -12.43 4.00 -7.51
N LYS A 10 -11.23 4.58 -7.63
CA LYS A 10 -10.08 4.39 -6.73
C LYS A 10 -10.26 3.22 -5.76
N ARG A 11 -10.20 1.98 -6.28
CA ARG A 11 -10.26 0.80 -5.42
C ARG A 11 -8.91 0.62 -4.77
N TYR A 12 -8.92 0.45 -3.46
CA TYR A 12 -7.72 0.26 -2.66
C TYR A 12 -7.68 -1.15 -2.10
N SER A 13 -6.48 -1.72 -2.04
CA SER A 13 -6.24 -2.93 -1.25
C SER A 13 -6.46 -2.64 0.23
N ARG A 14 -6.67 -3.69 1.01
CA ARG A 14 -6.73 -3.66 2.48
C ARG A 14 -5.39 -3.29 3.14
N LYS A 15 -4.29 -3.30 2.36
CA LYS A 15 -2.94 -2.94 2.81
C LYS A 15 -2.67 -1.44 2.62
N VAL A 16 -2.23 -0.78 3.69
CA VAL A 16 -1.90 0.64 3.70
C VAL A 16 -0.50 0.83 4.27
N PHE A 17 0.35 1.61 3.60
CA PHE A 17 1.63 2.04 4.15
C PHE A 17 1.45 3.27 5.04
N VAL A 18 2.13 3.26 6.19
CA VAL A 18 2.22 4.41 7.11
C VAL A 18 3.68 4.76 7.33
N GLY A 19 4.07 5.99 7.02
CA GLY A 19 5.46 6.46 7.12
C GLY A 19 5.62 7.71 7.97
N GLY A 20 6.82 7.91 8.54
CA GLY A 20 7.11 9.05 9.40
C GLY A 20 6.64 8.86 10.84
N LEU A 21 6.37 7.61 11.26
CA LEU A 21 5.97 7.27 12.62
C LEU A 21 6.95 7.87 13.65
N PRO A 22 6.47 8.26 14.85
CA PRO A 22 7.35 8.56 15.96
C PRO A 22 8.33 7.40 16.24
N PRO A 23 9.58 7.66 16.65
CA PRO A 23 10.56 6.60 16.88
C PRO A 23 10.23 5.70 18.07
N ASP A 24 9.40 6.19 19.00
CA ASP A 24 8.97 5.53 20.24
C ASP A 24 7.50 5.09 20.20
N ILE A 25 6.85 5.07 19.03
CA ILE A 25 5.47 4.54 18.90
C ILE A 25 5.51 3.02 18.73
N ASP A 26 4.72 2.31 19.52
CA ASP A 26 4.59 0.86 19.45
C ASP A 26 3.36 0.41 18.67
N GLU A 27 3.17 -0.91 18.58
CA GLU A 27 2.02 -1.50 17.89
C GLU A 27 0.67 -1.17 18.54
N GLU A 28 0.61 -1.10 19.87
CA GLU A 28 -0.65 -0.84 20.58
C GLU A 28 -1.13 0.58 20.28
N GLU A 29 -0.22 1.54 20.24
CA GLU A 29 -0.47 2.95 19.98
C GLU A 29 -0.80 3.21 18.50
N ILE A 30 -0.12 2.52 17.57
CA ILE A 30 -0.50 2.49 16.16
C ILE A 30 -1.92 1.92 16.03
N THR A 31 -2.18 0.74 16.61
CA THR A 31 -3.49 0.09 16.56
C THR A 31 -4.57 1.00 17.13
N ALA A 32 -4.33 1.62 18.29
CA ALA A 32 -5.26 2.57 18.90
C ALA A 32 -5.57 3.76 18.00
N SER A 33 -4.57 4.25 17.25
CA SER A 33 -4.72 5.38 16.32
C SER A 33 -5.61 5.05 15.12
N PHE A 34 -5.53 3.83 14.59
CA PHE A 34 -6.17 3.43 13.33
C PHE A 34 -7.42 2.55 13.49
N ARG A 35 -7.61 1.87 14.64
CA ARG A 35 -8.77 0.97 14.88
C ARG A 35 -10.14 1.66 14.74
N ARG A 36 -10.17 3.00 14.83
CA ARG A 36 -11.39 3.79 14.63
C ARG A 36 -11.98 3.65 13.22
N PHE A 37 -11.16 3.25 12.25
CA PHE A 37 -11.58 3.04 10.85
C PHE A 37 -12.04 1.61 10.58
N GLY A 38 -11.66 0.66 11.43
CA GLY A 38 -12.01 -0.75 11.34
C GLY A 38 -10.97 -1.65 11.99
N PRO A 39 -11.26 -2.96 12.14
CA PRO A 39 -10.29 -3.93 12.64
C PRO A 39 -9.07 -4.03 11.70
N LEU A 40 -7.87 -4.09 12.27
CA LEU A 40 -6.63 -4.20 11.50
C LEU A 40 -5.56 -5.01 12.23
N VAL A 41 -4.54 -5.41 11.48
CA VAL A 41 -3.25 -5.91 11.98
C VAL A 41 -2.16 -4.92 11.57
N VAL A 42 -1.21 -4.66 12.48
CA VAL A 42 -0.03 -3.85 12.18
C VAL A 42 1.15 -4.78 11.90
N ASP A 43 1.85 -4.54 10.80
CA ASP A 43 3.02 -5.31 10.42
C ASP A 43 4.18 -4.41 9.97
N TRP A 44 5.41 -4.90 10.12
CA TRP A 44 6.60 -4.28 9.57
C TRP A 44 7.68 -5.33 9.32
N PRO A 45 8.64 -5.09 8.41
CA PRO A 45 9.63 -6.10 8.05
C PRO A 45 10.41 -6.63 9.27
N HIS A 46 10.57 -7.95 9.32
CA HIS A 46 11.25 -8.68 10.39
C HIS A 46 10.64 -8.51 11.80
N LYS A 47 9.36 -8.14 11.92
CA LYS A 47 8.67 -8.03 13.22
C LYS A 47 8.73 -9.33 14.04
N ALA A 48 8.40 -10.47 13.41
CA ALA A 48 8.40 -11.78 14.07
C ALA A 48 9.81 -12.27 14.46
N GLU A 49 10.83 -11.87 13.69
CA GLU A 49 12.21 -12.35 13.85
C GLU A 49 13.03 -11.47 14.80
N SER A 50 12.87 -10.15 14.71
CA SER A 50 13.74 -9.18 15.39
C SER A 50 13.39 -8.96 16.86
N LYS A 51 12.23 -9.44 17.35
CA LYS A 51 11.62 -9.05 18.63
C LYS A 51 11.58 -7.53 18.85
N SER A 52 11.70 -6.74 17.78
CA SER A 52 11.75 -5.28 17.90
C SER A 52 10.36 -4.78 18.24
N TYR A 53 10.27 -4.06 19.35
CA TYR A 53 9.01 -3.50 19.85
C TYR A 53 8.53 -2.31 19.01
N PHE A 54 9.45 -1.65 18.30
CA PHE A 54 9.19 -0.43 17.53
C PHE A 54 9.41 -0.64 16.03
N PRO A 55 8.60 0.00 15.15
CA PRO A 55 8.79 -0.12 13.71
C PRO A 55 10.14 0.48 13.27
N PRO A 56 11.06 -0.33 12.71
CA PRO A 56 12.38 0.15 12.33
C PRO A 56 12.27 1.17 11.20
N LYS A 57 13.03 2.27 11.29
CA LYS A 57 13.04 3.37 10.31
C LYS A 57 11.71 4.15 10.21
N GLY A 58 10.83 4.03 11.21
CA GLY A 58 9.64 4.89 11.34
C GLY A 58 8.56 4.64 10.29
N TYR A 59 8.34 3.39 9.88
CA TYR A 59 7.21 3.02 9.02
C TYR A 59 6.63 1.65 9.39
N ALA A 60 5.36 1.45 9.08
CA ALA A 60 4.64 0.19 9.23
C ALA A 60 3.64 0.01 8.09
N PHE A 61 3.02 -1.18 8.04
CA PHE A 61 1.89 -1.50 7.20
C PHE A 61 0.67 -1.79 8.07
N LEU A 62 -0.47 -1.24 7.68
CA LEU A 62 -1.77 -1.59 8.24
C LEU A 62 -2.43 -2.57 7.28
N LEU A 63 -2.90 -3.70 7.80
CA LEU A 63 -3.72 -4.65 7.08
C LEU A 63 -5.12 -4.64 7.68
N PHE A 64 -6.04 -3.91 7.05
CA PHE A 64 -7.43 -3.87 7.49
C PHE A 64 -8.17 -5.18 7.14
N GLN A 65 -9.21 -5.49 7.90
CA GLN A 65 -10.10 -6.61 7.54
C GLN A 65 -10.95 -6.28 6.31
N ASP A 66 -11.38 -5.02 6.16
CA ASP A 66 -12.30 -4.60 5.10
C ASP A 66 -11.75 -3.45 4.25
N GLU A 67 -12.00 -3.46 2.94
CA GLU A 67 -11.64 -2.37 2.01
C GLU A 67 -12.32 -1.03 2.38
N SER A 68 -13.54 -1.10 2.92
CA SER A 68 -14.27 0.08 3.40
C SER A 68 -13.54 0.83 4.53
N SER A 69 -12.74 0.11 5.33
CA SER A 69 -11.92 0.72 6.38
C SER A 69 -10.81 1.59 5.80
N VAL A 70 -10.24 1.18 4.67
CA VAL A 70 -9.23 1.97 3.95
C VAL A 70 -9.86 3.23 3.36
N GLN A 71 -11.08 3.12 2.81
CA GLN A 71 -11.80 4.30 2.33
C GLN A 71 -12.08 5.28 3.48
N ALA A 72 -12.57 4.80 4.62
CA ALA A 72 -12.82 5.63 5.81
C ALA A 72 -11.54 6.30 6.34
N LEU A 73 -10.40 5.61 6.32
CA LEU A 73 -9.11 6.20 6.65
C LEU A 73 -8.73 7.33 5.68
N ILE A 74 -8.90 7.11 4.37
CA ILE A 74 -8.59 8.12 3.34
C ILE A 74 -9.46 9.36 3.52
N ASP A 75 -10.76 9.18 3.76
CA ASP A 75 -11.71 10.27 3.95
C ASP A 75 -11.41 11.11 5.20
N ALA A 76 -10.72 10.53 6.19
CA ALA A 76 -10.28 11.21 7.40
C ALA A 76 -8.88 11.85 7.30
N CYS A 77 -8.15 11.61 6.21
CA CYS A 77 -6.80 12.17 6.04
C CYS A 77 -6.85 13.65 5.62
N ILE A 78 -5.83 14.39 6.04
CA ILE A 78 -5.49 15.70 5.50
C ILE A 78 -4.77 15.47 4.18
N GLN A 79 -5.20 16.15 3.11
CA GLN A 79 -4.57 16.06 1.79
C GLN A 79 -3.70 17.29 1.51
N GLU A 80 -2.41 17.07 1.28
CA GLU A 80 -1.42 18.10 0.91
C GLU A 80 -0.54 17.57 -0.22
N ASP A 81 -0.38 18.32 -1.32
CA ASP A 81 0.44 17.94 -2.49
C ASP A 81 0.18 16.50 -2.97
N GLU A 82 -1.10 16.11 -3.09
CA GLU A 82 -1.58 14.76 -3.46
C GLU A 82 -1.17 13.64 -2.48
N LYS A 83 -0.58 13.97 -1.34
CA LYS A 83 -0.25 13.04 -0.25
C LYS A 83 -1.33 13.12 0.82
N LEU A 84 -1.53 12.00 1.50
CA LEU A 84 -2.47 11.88 2.61
C LEU A 84 -1.71 11.83 3.93
N TYR A 85 -2.21 12.53 4.93
CA TYR A 85 -1.64 12.60 6.26
C TYR A 85 -2.70 12.37 7.33
N LEU A 86 -2.31 11.67 8.39
CA LEU A 86 -3.10 11.54 9.62
C LEU A 86 -2.18 11.85 10.81
N CYS A 87 -2.68 12.54 11.82
CA CYS A 87 -1.91 12.75 13.04
C CYS A 87 -1.97 11.53 13.97
N VAL A 88 -0.82 11.11 14.48
CA VAL A 88 -0.69 10.08 15.52
C VAL A 88 0.17 10.60 16.66
N SER A 89 0.05 9.98 17.83
CA SER A 89 0.82 10.34 19.02
C SER A 89 1.52 9.11 19.59
N SER A 90 2.72 9.33 20.13
CA SER A 90 3.49 8.38 20.94
C SER A 90 3.60 8.92 22.38
N PRO A 91 4.29 8.21 23.31
CA PRO A 91 4.52 8.73 24.66
C PRO A 91 5.17 10.12 24.66
N THR A 92 6.18 10.34 23.81
CA THR A 92 6.95 11.60 23.80
C THR A 92 6.57 12.60 22.72
N ILE A 93 5.90 12.19 21.64
CA ILE A 93 5.53 13.07 20.52
C ILE A 93 4.01 13.09 20.35
N LYS A 94 3.40 14.28 20.37
CA LYS A 94 1.96 14.45 20.16
C LYS A 94 1.67 15.00 18.77
N ASP A 95 0.55 14.56 18.20
CA ASP A 95 -0.04 15.04 16.95
C ASP A 95 0.95 15.11 15.78
N LYS A 96 1.84 14.12 15.67
CA LYS A 96 2.79 14.03 14.58
C LYS A 96 2.06 13.62 13.29
N PRO A 97 2.14 14.42 12.21
CA PRO A 97 1.59 14.00 10.93
C PRO A 97 2.41 12.83 10.37
N VAL A 98 1.74 11.72 10.10
CA VAL A 98 2.30 10.55 9.42
C VAL A 98 1.69 10.41 8.04
N GLN A 99 2.52 10.00 7.09
CA GLN A 99 2.09 9.84 5.71
C GLN A 99 1.31 8.53 5.56
N ILE A 100 0.11 8.63 5.00
CA ILE A 100 -0.76 7.50 4.66
C ILE A 100 -0.67 7.26 3.15
N ARG A 101 -0.34 6.03 2.75
CA ARG A 101 -0.27 5.64 1.34
C ARG A 101 -1.05 4.35 1.12
N PRO A 102 -2.33 4.45 0.74
CA PRO A 102 -3.14 3.28 0.41
C PRO A 102 -2.67 2.68 -0.92
N TRP A 103 -2.71 1.35 -1.04
CA TRP A 103 -2.32 0.68 -2.27
C TRP A 103 -3.47 0.70 -3.28
N ARG A 104 -3.28 1.35 -4.43
CA ARG A 104 -4.29 1.40 -5.49
C ARG A 104 -4.29 0.08 -6.25
N LEU A 105 -5.43 -0.60 -6.33
CA LEU A 105 -5.53 -1.85 -7.09
C LEU A 105 -5.29 -1.63 -8.58
N SER A 106 -5.63 -0.46 -9.12
CA SER A 106 -5.34 -0.09 -10.51
C SER A 106 -3.84 0.02 -10.82
N ASP A 107 -2.99 0.13 -9.80
CA ASP A 107 -1.53 0.22 -9.96
C ASP A 107 -0.85 -1.15 -9.79
N ALA A 108 -1.60 -2.18 -9.36
CA ALA A 108 -1.07 -3.51 -9.04
C ALA A 108 -0.93 -4.43 -10.26
N ASP A 109 -1.77 -4.27 -11.28
CA ASP A 109 -1.79 -5.13 -12.47
C ASP A 109 -1.79 -4.30 -13.74
N PHE A 110 -1.04 -4.74 -14.74
CA PHE A 110 -1.03 -4.11 -16.05
C PHE A 110 -0.85 -5.14 -17.17
N VAL A 111 -1.78 -5.13 -18.12
CA VAL A 111 -1.72 -5.96 -19.34
C VAL A 111 -1.25 -5.08 -20.49
N LEU A 112 -0.08 -5.40 -21.07
CA LEU A 112 0.47 -4.71 -22.23
C LEU A 112 -0.04 -5.34 -23.54
N ASP A 113 -0.16 -6.67 -23.59
CA ASP A 113 -0.71 -7.42 -24.72
C ASP A 113 -1.62 -8.54 -24.22
N ALA A 114 -2.93 -8.34 -24.41
CA ALA A 114 -3.96 -9.28 -23.99
C ALA A 114 -4.14 -10.48 -24.95
N SER A 115 -3.48 -10.47 -26.11
CA SER A 115 -3.56 -11.57 -27.08
C SER A 115 -2.67 -12.76 -26.71
N MET A 116 -1.68 -12.55 -25.83
CA MET A 116 -0.76 -13.57 -25.39
C MET A 116 -1.25 -14.24 -24.09
N PRO A 117 -1.40 -15.59 -24.06
CA PRO A 117 -1.74 -16.28 -22.82
C PRO A 117 -0.56 -16.25 -21.83
N LEU A 118 -0.87 -16.08 -20.55
CA LEU A 118 0.12 -16.13 -19.47
C LEU A 118 0.63 -17.56 -19.29
N ASP A 119 1.96 -17.73 -19.38
CA ASP A 119 2.64 -18.99 -19.16
C ASP A 119 3.53 -18.87 -17.91
N PRO A 120 3.27 -19.64 -16.84
CA PRO A 120 4.10 -19.63 -15.64
C PRO A 120 5.58 -19.94 -15.91
N ARG A 121 5.89 -20.70 -16.97
CA ARG A 121 7.27 -21.02 -17.37
C ARG A 121 8.00 -19.85 -18.03
N LYS A 122 7.27 -18.80 -18.42
CA LYS A 122 7.79 -17.57 -19.01
C LYS A 122 7.65 -16.37 -18.06
N THR A 123 7.23 -16.61 -16.82
CA THR A 123 7.06 -15.58 -15.80
C THR A 123 8.34 -15.44 -14.99
N VAL A 124 8.78 -14.21 -14.73
CA VAL A 124 9.95 -13.90 -13.90
C VAL A 124 9.54 -13.13 -12.67
N PHE A 125 10.22 -13.38 -11.55
CA PHE A 125 10.07 -12.58 -10.33
C PHE A 125 11.15 -11.51 -10.29
N VAL A 126 10.73 -10.25 -10.03
CA VAL A 126 11.64 -9.10 -9.93
C VAL A 126 11.65 -8.61 -8.48
N GLY A 127 12.76 -8.85 -7.79
CA GLY A 127 12.99 -8.36 -6.42
C GLY A 127 13.64 -6.97 -6.41
N GLY A 128 13.56 -6.27 -5.27
CA GLY A 128 14.29 -5.01 -5.04
C GLY A 128 13.75 -3.80 -5.81
N VAL A 129 12.55 -3.89 -6.38
CA VAL A 129 11.91 -2.76 -7.05
C VAL A 129 11.60 -1.62 -6.07
N PRO A 130 11.67 -0.34 -6.51
CA PRO A 130 11.25 0.77 -5.67
C PRO A 130 9.80 0.58 -5.18
N ARG A 131 9.54 0.80 -3.89
CA ARG A 131 8.20 0.67 -3.29
C ARG A 131 7.07 1.48 -3.97
N PRO A 132 7.29 2.67 -4.56
CA PRO A 132 6.23 3.38 -5.27
C PRO A 132 6.03 2.91 -6.73
N LEU A 133 6.86 1.99 -7.25
CA LEU A 133 6.78 1.54 -8.64
C LEU A 133 5.40 0.93 -8.91
N LYS A 134 4.81 1.25 -10.06
CA LYS A 134 3.54 0.69 -10.53
C LYS A 134 3.76 -0.43 -11.54
N ALA A 135 2.78 -1.32 -11.69
CA ALA A 135 2.85 -2.42 -12.64
C ALA A 135 3.07 -1.93 -14.08
N VAL A 136 2.41 -0.82 -14.46
CA VAL A 136 2.60 -0.19 -15.78
C VAL A 136 4.04 0.28 -16.01
N GLU A 137 4.66 0.88 -15.00
CA GLU A 137 6.04 1.37 -15.10
C GLU A 137 7.01 0.20 -15.23
N LEU A 138 6.80 -0.86 -14.45
CA LEU A 138 7.58 -2.10 -14.54
C LEU A 138 7.45 -2.74 -15.92
N ALA A 139 6.22 -2.89 -16.43
CA ALA A 139 5.96 -3.47 -17.75
C ALA A 139 6.67 -2.68 -18.85
N MET A 140 6.54 -1.35 -18.85
CA MET A 140 7.18 -0.48 -19.86
C MET A 140 8.70 -0.53 -19.80
N ILE A 141 9.30 -0.55 -18.60
CA ILE A 141 10.75 -0.66 -18.45
C ILE A 141 11.24 -2.02 -18.97
N MET A 142 10.58 -3.10 -18.58
CA MET A 142 10.95 -4.46 -18.98
C MET A 142 10.78 -4.67 -20.49
N ASP A 143 9.69 -4.17 -21.08
CA ASP A 143 9.45 -4.27 -22.52
C ASP A 143 10.48 -3.49 -23.32
N ARG A 144 10.84 -2.28 -22.87
CA ARG A 144 11.87 -1.48 -23.52
C ARG A 144 13.25 -2.15 -23.50
N LEU A 145 13.58 -2.87 -22.43
CA LEU A 145 14.90 -3.48 -22.25
C LEU A 145 15.01 -4.87 -22.90
N TYR A 146 13.95 -5.66 -22.84
CA TYR A 146 13.98 -7.08 -23.20
C TYR A 146 12.97 -7.47 -24.28
N GLY A 147 11.92 -6.66 -24.47
CA GLY A 147 10.82 -6.92 -25.40
C GLY A 147 9.92 -8.09 -24.99
N GLY A 148 8.71 -8.13 -25.57
CA GLY A 148 7.81 -9.28 -25.45
C GLY A 148 7.15 -9.41 -24.07
N VAL A 149 7.04 -8.32 -23.32
CA VAL A 149 6.28 -8.31 -22.07
C VAL A 149 4.80 -8.24 -22.39
N CYS A 150 4.02 -9.22 -21.94
CA CYS A 150 2.57 -9.21 -22.12
C CYS A 150 1.82 -8.69 -20.88
N TYR A 151 2.40 -8.84 -19.69
CA TYR A 151 1.78 -8.52 -18.41
C TYR A 151 2.82 -8.24 -17.33
N ALA A 152 2.49 -7.36 -16.40
CA ALA A 152 3.19 -7.21 -15.14
C ALA A 152 2.18 -7.12 -13.99
N GLY A 153 2.50 -7.77 -12.88
CA GLY A 153 1.78 -7.66 -11.61
C GLY A 153 2.75 -7.31 -10.50
N ILE A 154 2.32 -6.47 -9.57
CA ILE A 154 3.01 -6.24 -8.30
C ILE A 154 2.30 -7.06 -7.25
N ASP A 155 2.99 -8.06 -6.74
CA ASP A 155 2.48 -8.86 -5.66
C ASP A 155 2.26 -7.97 -4.42
N THR A 156 1.01 -7.87 -4.00
CA THR A 156 0.64 -7.30 -2.71
C THR A 156 0.28 -8.48 -1.84
N ASP A 157 1.09 -8.79 -0.83
CA ASP A 157 0.89 -9.94 0.07
C ASP A 157 -0.61 -10.28 0.24
N GLN A 158 -1.04 -11.31 -0.49
CA GLN A 158 -2.38 -11.88 -0.35
C GLN A 158 -2.28 -13.03 0.64
N SER A 159 -2.42 -12.73 1.93
CA SER A 159 -2.98 -13.68 2.93
C SER A 159 -3.53 -12.88 4.10
#